data_AF-A0A7R9JF85-F1
#
_entry.id   AF-A0A7R9JF85-F1
#
_cell.length_a   1.000
_cell.length_b   1.000
_cell.length_c   1.000
_cell.angle_alpha   90.00
_cell.angle_beta   90.00
_cell.angle_gamma   90.00
#
_symmetry.space_group_name_H-M   'P 1'
#
loop_
_entity.id
_entity.type
_entity.pdbx_description
1 polymer ?
#
loop_
_entity_poly.entity_id
_entity_poly.type
_entity_poly.pdbx_seq_one_letter_code
_entity_poly.pdbx_strand_id
1 'polypeptide(L)'
;IVLSLEGGYDLPSICDAAQECVRALLGDEPSPLKEEELKKTPCQNAIDTLQKTIAIQLSHWPCIKRTAHLALCSAMDAVQKEHEESETVTAMAGLSMQQQTSALQTPEHSRDPSEEPMDQDDAK
;
A
#
# COMPACT_ATOMS: atom_id res chain seq x y z
N ILE A 1 12.97 20.15 5.29
CA ILE A 1 13.65 19.71 4.04
C ILE A 1 14.47 20.91 3.55
N VAL A 2 15.68 20.69 3.02
CA VAL A 2 16.49 21.74 2.36
C VAL A 2 16.86 21.23 0.96
N LEU A 3 16.72 22.09 -0.05
CA LEU A 3 17.08 21.80 -1.44
C LEU A 3 18.36 22.58 -1.81
N SER A 4 19.32 21.94 -2.47
CA SER A 4 20.53 22.56 -3.00
C SER A 4 20.56 22.43 -4.53
N LEU A 5 20.78 23.55 -5.23
CA LEU A 5 20.93 23.54 -6.68
C LEU A 5 22.27 22.90 -7.07
N GLU A 6 22.23 21.88 -7.91
CA GLU A 6 23.43 21.20 -8.41
C GLU A 6 23.74 21.55 -9.87
N GLY A 7 22.88 21.17 -10.80
CA GLY A 7 23.06 21.39 -12.24
C GLY A 7 21.87 22.06 -12.91
N GLY A 8 21.96 22.21 -14.24
CA GLY A 8 20.95 22.86 -15.06
C GLY A 8 21.57 23.96 -15.91
N TYR A 9 21.45 23.84 -17.23
CA TYR A 9 22.07 24.77 -18.18
C TYR A 9 21.06 25.69 -18.84
N ASP A 10 19.80 25.27 -18.89
CA ASP A 10 18.71 26.05 -19.46
C ASP A 10 18.12 27.01 -18.41
N LEU A 11 18.46 28.29 -18.53
CA LEU A 11 18.05 29.35 -17.59
C LEU A 11 16.52 29.40 -17.38
N PRO A 12 15.68 29.34 -18.42
CA PRO A 12 14.23 29.29 -18.23
C PRO A 12 13.78 28.07 -17.41
N SER A 13 14.23 26.87 -17.77
CA SER A 13 13.84 25.63 -17.07
C SER A 13 14.25 25.63 -15.60
N ILE A 14 15.45 26.13 -15.26
CA ILE A 14 15.88 26.20 -13.85
C ILE A 14 15.08 27.23 -13.06
N CYS A 15 14.70 28.36 -13.67
CA CYS A 15 13.89 29.39 -13.02
C CYS A 15 12.48 28.86 -12.72
N ASP A 16 11.84 28.22 -13.71
CA ASP A 16 10.50 27.63 -13.55
C ASP A 16 10.51 26.54 -12.47
N ALA A 17 11.50 25.64 -12.50
CA ALA A 17 11.64 24.58 -11.50
C ALA A 17 11.91 25.14 -10.09
N ALA A 18 12.82 26.11 -9.97
CA ALA A 18 13.13 26.73 -8.68
C ALA A 18 11.92 27.46 -8.08
N GLN A 19 11.15 28.15 -8.93
CA GLN A 19 9.91 28.81 -8.51
C GLN A 19 8.93 27.79 -7.93
N GLU A 20 8.63 26.70 -8.64
CA GLU A 20 7.69 25.68 -8.16
C GLU A 20 8.18 24.97 -6.90
N CYS A 21 9.49 24.72 -6.76
CA CYS A 21 10.06 24.17 -5.53
C CYS A 21 9.88 25.11 -4.33
N VAL A 22 10.13 26.41 -4.49
CA VAL A 22 9.96 27.38 -3.41
C VAL A 22 8.49 27.52 -3.02
N ARG A 23 7.58 27.55 -4.00
CA ARG A 23 6.13 27.55 -3.76
C ARG A 23 5.70 26.35 -2.91
N ALA A 24 6.10 25.14 -3.29
CA ALA A 24 5.79 23.93 -2.53
C ALA A 24 6.38 23.96 -1.10
N LEU A 25 7.60 24.50 -0.93
CA LEU A 25 8.22 24.65 0.40
C LEU A 25 7.51 25.68 1.30
N LEU A 26 6.88 26.70 0.70
CA LEU A 26 6.05 27.68 1.41
C LEU A 26 4.65 27.14 1.74
N GLY A 27 4.30 25.96 1.22
CA GLY A 27 2.99 25.33 1.43
C GLY A 27 1.93 25.79 0.43
N ASP A 28 2.33 26.46 -0.66
CA ASP A 28 1.41 26.77 -1.75
C ASP A 28 0.95 25.48 -2.44
N GLU A 29 -0.26 25.50 -3.00
CA GLU A 29 -0.73 24.40 -3.83
C GLU A 29 0.12 24.31 -5.12
N PRO A 30 0.73 23.14 -5.40
CA PRO A 30 1.55 22.97 -6.58
C PRO A 30 0.70 23.07 -7.84
N SER A 31 1.32 23.55 -8.92
CA SER A 31 0.66 23.57 -10.22
C SER A 31 0.26 22.13 -10.61
N PRO A 32 -1.00 21.89 -11.01
CA PRO A 32 -1.45 20.54 -11.31
C PRO A 32 -0.70 19.99 -12.52
N LEU A 33 -0.34 18.71 -12.45
CA LEU A 33 0.19 17.99 -13.59
C LEU A 33 -0.89 17.84 -14.65
N LYS A 34 -0.49 17.90 -15.93
CA LYS A 34 -1.42 17.72 -17.03
C LYS A 34 -1.95 16.29 -17.02
N GLU A 35 -3.25 16.14 -17.31
CA GLU A 35 -3.94 14.85 -17.22
C GLU A 35 -3.34 13.79 -18.15
N GLU A 36 -2.83 14.18 -19.31
CA GLU A 36 -2.14 13.29 -20.23
C GLU A 36 -0.86 12.69 -19.63
N GLU A 37 -0.10 13.44 -18.84
CA GLU A 37 1.12 12.94 -18.19
C GLU A 37 0.77 12.04 -17.00
N LEU A 38 -0.37 12.27 -16.32
CA LEU A 38 -0.85 11.40 -15.24
C LEU A 38 -1.31 10.02 -15.74
N LYS A 39 -1.83 9.95 -16.96
CA LYS A 39 -2.26 8.70 -17.64
C LYS A 39 -1.14 7.99 -18.38
N LYS A 40 0.00 8.65 -18.56
CA LYS A 40 1.11 8.13 -19.34
C LYS A 40 1.89 7.09 -18.53
N THR A 41 2.07 5.91 -19.10
CA THR A 41 2.96 4.90 -18.52
C THR A 41 4.41 5.31 -18.69
N PRO A 42 5.30 4.94 -17.76
CA PRO A 42 6.74 5.13 -17.94
C PRO A 42 7.22 4.44 -19.23
N CYS A 43 8.26 4.99 -19.85
CA CYS A 43 8.85 4.36 -21.04
C CYS A 43 9.57 3.05 -20.66
N GLN A 44 9.78 2.18 -21.66
CA GLN A 44 10.38 0.85 -21.42
C GLN A 44 11.73 0.91 -20.69
N ASN A 45 12.59 1.88 -21.06
CA ASN A 45 13.90 2.05 -20.39
C ASN A 45 13.75 2.39 -18.89
N ALA A 46 12.75 3.20 -18.53
CA ALA A 46 12.47 3.53 -17.14
C ALA A 46 11.95 2.31 -16.39
N ILE A 47 11.04 1.55 -17.00
CA ILE A 47 10.51 0.29 -16.48
C ILE A 47 11.64 -0.70 -16.17
N ASP A 48 12.51 -0.96 -17.16
CA ASP A 48 13.62 -1.91 -17.00
C ASP A 48 14.58 -1.49 -15.89
N THR A 49 14.83 -0.19 -15.77
CA THR A 49 15.70 0.39 -14.73
C THR A 49 15.07 0.25 -13.35
N LEU A 50 13.77 0.55 -13.22
CA LEU A 50 13.03 0.39 -11.97
C LEU A 50 12.98 -1.07 -11.54
N GLN A 51 12.69 -2.00 -12.45
CA GLN A 51 12.66 -3.44 -12.15
C GLN A 51 14.00 -3.97 -11.66
N LYS A 52 15.10 -3.58 -12.30
CA LYS A 52 16.46 -3.93 -11.85
C LYS A 52 16.76 -3.37 -10.47
N THR A 53 16.42 -2.09 -10.23
CA THR A 53 16.62 -1.44 -8.94
C THR A 53 15.82 -2.13 -7.84
N ILE A 54 14.55 -2.44 -8.10
CA ILE A 54 13.68 -3.19 -7.20
C ILE A 54 14.29 -4.55 -6.86
N ALA A 55 14.74 -5.30 -7.87
CA ALA A 55 15.34 -6.62 -7.66
C ALA A 55 16.57 -6.58 -6.74
N ILE A 56 17.42 -5.55 -6.87
CA ILE A 56 18.59 -5.35 -6.01
C ILE A 56 18.18 -4.96 -4.58
N GLN A 57 17.18 -4.08 -4.45
CA GLN A 57 16.82 -3.48 -3.15
C GLN A 57 15.85 -4.35 -2.34
N LEU A 58 15.20 -5.34 -2.94
CA LEU A 58 14.11 -6.10 -2.32
C LEU A 58 14.54 -6.83 -1.03
N SER A 59 15.78 -7.32 -0.96
CA SER A 59 16.34 -7.99 0.23
C SER A 59 16.60 -7.04 1.39
N HIS A 60 16.80 -5.75 1.10
CA HIS A 60 17.17 -4.73 2.08
C HIS A 60 15.94 -3.96 2.60
N TRP A 61 14.91 -3.83 1.76
CA TRP A 61 13.74 -2.99 2.04
C TRP A 61 12.45 -3.76 1.79
N PRO A 62 11.90 -4.46 2.80
CA PRO A 62 10.68 -5.25 2.66
C PRO A 62 9.47 -4.46 2.15
N CYS A 63 9.40 -3.15 2.43
CA CYS A 63 8.33 -2.28 1.96
C CYS A 63 8.23 -2.19 0.44
N ILE A 64 9.33 -2.36 -0.30
CA ILE A 64 9.36 -2.32 -1.77
C ILE A 64 8.51 -3.45 -2.37
N LYS A 65 8.41 -4.60 -1.70
CA LYS A 65 7.65 -5.76 -2.19
C LYS A 65 6.18 -5.42 -2.43
N ARG A 66 5.60 -4.53 -1.60
CA ARG A 66 4.19 -4.13 -1.72
C ARG A 66 3.96 -3.34 -3.01
N THR A 67 4.84 -2.41 -3.35
CA THR A 67 4.66 -1.46 -4.46
C THR A 67 5.36 -1.87 -5.75
N ALA A 68 6.16 -2.95 -5.74
CA ALA A 68 6.95 -3.37 -6.91
C ALA A 68 6.12 -3.56 -8.19
N HIS A 69 4.88 -4.03 -8.06
CA HIS A 69 3.99 -4.26 -9.19
C HIS A 69 3.46 -2.97 -9.85
N LEU A 70 3.58 -1.83 -9.16
CA LEU A 70 3.14 -0.51 -9.65
C LEU A 70 4.15 0.15 -10.58
N ALA A 71 5.39 -0.35 -10.67
CA ALA A 71 6.47 0.26 -11.47
C ALA A 71 6.15 0.34 -12.99
N LEU A 72 5.15 -0.40 -13.46
CA LEU A 72 4.67 -0.45 -14.83
C LEU A 72 3.47 0.49 -15.09
N CYS A 73 2.86 1.00 -14.03
CA CYS A 73 1.59 1.70 -14.10
C CYS A 73 1.79 3.20 -14.36
N SER A 74 0.79 3.85 -14.96
CA SER A 74 0.69 5.30 -14.89
C SER A 74 0.39 5.76 -13.45
N ALA A 75 0.52 7.05 -13.17
CA ALA A 75 0.20 7.57 -11.84
C ALA A 75 -1.26 7.33 -11.47
N MET A 76 -2.19 7.54 -12.42
CA MET A 76 -3.62 7.29 -12.18
C MET A 76 -3.90 5.81 -11.93
N ASP A 77 -3.33 4.92 -12.75
CA ASP A 77 -3.54 3.47 -12.58
C ASP A 77 -2.97 2.98 -11.24
N ALA A 78 -1.84 3.55 -10.79
CA ALA A 78 -1.23 3.19 -9.53
C ALA A 78 -2.11 3.58 -8.34
N VAL A 79 -2.64 4.81 -8.34
CA VAL A 79 -3.56 5.30 -7.30
C VAL A 79 -4.84 4.49 -7.27
N GLN A 80 -5.40 4.16 -8.45
CA GLN A 80 -6.61 3.36 -8.55
C GLN A 80 -6.41 1.95 -7.98
N LYS A 81 -5.31 1.28 -8.33
CA LYS A 81 -4.98 -0.05 -7.80
C LYS A 81 -4.78 -0.04 -6.29
N GLU A 82 -4.07 0.96 -5.77
CA GLU A 82 -3.87 1.11 -4.33
C GLU A 82 -5.21 1.28 -3.60
N HIS A 83 -6.12 2.08 -4.16
CA HIS A 83 -7.48 2.25 -3.63
C HIS A 83 -8.25 0.92 -3.62
N GLU A 84 -8.28 0.21 -4.75
CA GLU A 84 -8.94 -1.09 -4.89
C GLU A 84 -8.39 -2.13 -3.89
N GLU A 85 -7.07 -2.17 -3.70
CA GLU A 85 -6.43 -3.04 -2.72
C GLU A 85 -6.88 -2.68 -1.29
N SER A 86 -6.92 -1.40 -0.96
CA SER A 86 -7.36 -0.91 0.36
C SER A 86 -8.84 -1.20 0.64
N GLU A 87 -9.70 -1.00 -0.35
CA GLU A 87 -11.13 -1.34 -0.28
C GLU A 87 -11.31 -2.85 -0.10
N THR A 88 -10.54 -3.65 -0.82
CA THR A 88 -10.58 -5.13 -0.71
C THR A 88 -10.20 -5.58 0.69
N VAL A 89 -9.12 -5.03 1.26
CA VAL A 89 -8.71 -5.33 2.65
C VAL A 89 -9.79 -4.93 3.65
N THR A 90 -10.40 -3.76 3.46
CA THR A 90 -11.47 -3.25 4.33
C THR A 90 -12.70 -4.16 4.27
N ALA A 91 -13.11 -4.58 3.07
CA ALA A 91 -14.23 -5.50 2.87
C ALA A 91 -13.95 -6.87 3.51
N MET A 92 -12.75 -7.41 3.35
CA MET A 92 -12.35 -8.68 3.98
C MET A 92 -12.37 -8.61 5.51
N ALA A 93 -11.98 -7.48 6.10
CA ALA A 93 -12.07 -7.29 7.55
C ALA A 93 -13.52 -7.23 8.06
N GLY A 94 -14.48 -6.86 7.21
CA GLY A 94 -15.91 -6.83 7.53
C GLY A 94 -16.61 -8.20 7.52
N LEU A 95 -15.94 -9.25 7.04
CA LEU A 95 -16.50 -10.61 7.01
C LEU A 95 -16.45 -11.25 8.41
N SER A 96 -17.40 -10.89 9.27
CA SER A 96 -17.60 -11.57 10.56
C SER A 96 -18.47 -12.82 10.37
N MET A 97 -18.03 -13.94 10.96
CA MET A 97 -18.82 -15.16 11.05
C MET A 97 -19.90 -14.98 12.12
N GLN A 98 -21.08 -14.45 11.73
CA GLN A 98 -22.25 -14.50 12.59
C GLN A 98 -22.71 -15.96 12.66
N GLN A 99 -22.27 -16.69 13.70
CA GLN A 99 -22.81 -18.02 14.00
C GLN A 99 -24.30 -17.86 14.32
N GLN A 100 -25.16 -18.18 13.35
CA GLN A 100 -26.58 -18.35 13.60
C GLN A 100 -26.72 -19.58 14.51
N THR A 101 -26.80 -19.36 15.81
CA THR A 101 -27.46 -20.28 16.73
C THR A 101 -28.95 -20.29 16.38
N SER A 102 -29.30 -20.95 15.28
CA SER A 102 -30.63 -21.47 15.05
C SER A 102 -30.79 -22.70 15.94
N ALA A 103 -31.03 -22.48 17.23
CA ALA A 103 -31.62 -23.47 18.09
C ALA A 103 -32.84 -22.81 18.74
N LEU A 104 -33.99 -23.34 18.38
CA LEU A 104 -35.31 -22.97 18.89
C LEU A 104 -35.26 -22.74 20.41
N GLN A 105 -35.90 -21.68 20.86
CA GLN A 105 -36.21 -21.52 22.27
C GLN A 105 -37.16 -22.65 22.71
N THR A 106 -36.75 -23.33 23.78
CA THR A 106 -37.40 -24.39 24.58
C THR A 106 -37.35 -25.81 23.97
N PRO A 107 -36.98 -26.85 24.77
CA PRO A 107 -37.42 -27.07 26.14
C PRO A 107 -36.30 -27.21 27.18
N GLU A 108 -36.74 -27.16 28.43
CA GLU A 108 -36.04 -27.58 29.63
C GLU A 108 -35.22 -28.88 29.41
N HIS A 109 -34.01 -28.93 29.96
CA HIS A 109 -33.53 -29.93 30.92
C HIS A 109 -32.03 -30.25 30.77
N SER A 110 -31.31 -29.99 31.86
CA SER A 110 -30.23 -30.82 32.45
C SER A 110 -28.78 -30.86 31.89
N ARG A 111 -27.87 -30.42 32.79
CA ARG A 111 -26.53 -30.96 33.17
C ARG A 111 -25.33 -30.57 32.30
N ASP A 112 -24.50 -29.60 32.70
CA ASP A 112 -23.33 -29.58 33.66
C ASP A 112 -21.97 -29.78 32.94
N PRO A 113 -20.86 -29.16 33.39
CA PRO A 113 -19.72 -28.78 32.56
C PRO A 113 -18.73 -29.93 32.36
N SER A 114 -18.19 -30.03 31.14
CA SER A 114 -17.07 -30.92 30.83
C SER A 114 -15.76 -30.30 31.33
N GLU A 115 -15.24 -30.80 32.44
CA GLU A 115 -13.82 -30.70 32.79
C GLU A 115 -12.98 -31.54 31.80
N GLU A 116 -11.90 -30.98 31.28
CA GLU A 116 -10.92 -31.70 30.45
C GLU A 116 -10.02 -32.59 31.32
N PRO A 117 -9.63 -33.80 30.85
CA PRO A 117 -8.83 -34.74 31.62
C PRO A 117 -7.35 -34.33 31.61
N MET A 118 -6.71 -34.26 32.78
CA MET A 118 -5.26 -34.14 32.90
C MET A 118 -4.60 -35.50 32.66
N ASP A 119 -3.67 -35.56 31.71
CA ASP A 119 -2.79 -36.69 31.46
C ASP A 119 -1.94 -37.00 32.71
N GLN A 120 -1.93 -38.26 33.13
CA GLN A 120 -1.19 -38.74 34.30
C GLN A 120 0.09 -39.48 33.84
N ASP A 121 1.23 -39.02 34.37
CA ASP A 121 2.59 -39.50 34.10
C ASP A 121 2.79 -41.01 34.34
N ASP A 122 3.57 -41.64 33.45
CA ASP A 122 4.29 -42.90 33.72
C ASP A 122 5.78 -42.61 33.92
N ALA A 123 6.27 -42.73 35.16
CA ALA A 123 7.68 -42.90 35.46
C ALA A 123 7.85 -44.02 36.51
N LYS A 124 8.69 -44.98 36.16
CA LYS A 124 9.03 -46.17 36.94
C LYS A 124 10.43 -46.04 37.52
#